data_AF-A0A8H6Y6Q2-F1
#
_entry.id   AF-A0A8H6Y6Q2-F1
#
_cell.length_a   1.000
_cell.length_b   1.000
_cell.length_c   1.000
_cell.angle_alpha   90.00
_cell.angle_beta   90.00
_cell.angle_gamma   90.00
#
_symmetry.space_group_name_H-M   'P 1'
#
loop_
_entity.id
_entity.type
_entity.pdbx_description
1 polymer ?
#
loop_
_entity_poly.entity_id
_entity_poly.type
_entity_poly.pdbx_seq_one_letter_code
_entity_poly.pdbx_strand_id
1 'polypeptide(L)'
;MRFFTIGRAPGMGKRLLIRKGDSPPEASSHEMAFPEAYTLHRILHGVPEGHTDMPAMQAFPMDSNLDFMGGLDFRKGCYVGQELTVRTYHKGVIRKRILPVVIHPPNSPPSEAIVPSDDMPVFTPGLDIRGVTIESTDADTPQPRPRGNGKLLSSSNGLGLALLRLEQVEAAEQGKLAFSMEGDGTETNWGVSYWRPEWWPQIEE
;
A
#
# COMPACT_ATOMS: atom_id res chain seq x y z
N MET A 1 1.31 30.61 -12.46
CA MET A 1 1.45 29.20 -12.03
C MET A 1 2.16 29.17 -10.68
N ARG A 2 1.69 28.40 -9.70
CA ARG A 2 2.43 28.19 -8.45
C ARG A 2 2.90 26.74 -8.42
N PHE A 3 4.21 26.54 -8.33
CA PHE A 3 4.81 25.24 -8.08
C PHE A 3 4.80 24.98 -6.58
N PHE A 4 4.41 23.77 -6.18
CA PHE A 4 4.53 23.31 -4.81
C PHE A 4 5.37 22.05 -4.78
N THR A 5 6.48 22.09 -4.06
CA THR A 5 7.29 20.91 -3.73
C THR A 5 6.71 20.24 -2.49
N ILE A 6 5.45 19.81 -2.56
CA ILE A 6 4.85 18.96 -1.52
C ILE A 6 5.04 17.52 -1.99
N GLY A 7 6.23 16.99 -1.76
CA GLY A 7 6.53 15.58 -2.03
C GLY A 7 6.00 14.74 -0.88
N ARG A 8 4.95 13.97 -1.12
CA ARG A 8 4.46 12.97 -0.14
C ARG A 8 5.42 11.80 0.02
N ALA A 9 6.12 11.47 -1.06
CA ALA A 9 7.17 10.47 -1.12
C ALA A 9 8.17 10.87 -2.22
N PRO A 10 9.45 10.51 -2.11
CA PRO A 10 10.41 10.55 -3.21
C PRO A 10 9.84 9.87 -4.46
N GLY A 11 10.08 10.46 -5.64
CA GLY A 11 9.61 9.91 -6.92
C GLY A 11 8.19 10.34 -7.35
N MET A 12 7.40 10.99 -6.50
CA MET A 12 6.03 11.42 -6.84
C MET A 12 5.93 12.71 -7.70
N GLY A 13 7.07 13.24 -8.17
CA GLY A 13 7.09 14.42 -9.04
C GLY A 13 6.63 15.71 -8.37
N LYS A 14 6.00 16.59 -9.16
CA LYS A 14 5.53 17.93 -8.72
C LYS A 14 4.03 18.05 -8.93
N ARG A 15 3.38 18.86 -8.09
CA ARG A 15 1.98 19.26 -8.30
C ARG A 15 1.92 20.60 -9.01
N LEU A 16 1.13 20.66 -10.08
CA LEU A 16 0.89 21.87 -10.85
C LEU A 16 -0.56 22.30 -10.73
N LEU A 17 -0.78 23.55 -10.32
CA LEU A 17 -2.09 24.18 -10.34
C LEU A 17 -2.14 25.15 -11.53
N ILE A 18 -2.95 24.78 -12.51
CA ILE A 18 -3.21 25.52 -13.75
C ILE A 18 -4.67 25.98 -13.78
N ARG A 19 -4.95 27.06 -14.51
CA ARG A 19 -6.35 27.48 -14.72
C ARG A 19 -7.01 26.50 -15.67
N LYS A 20 -8.32 26.31 -15.49
CA LYS A 20 -9.12 25.50 -16.39
C LYS A 20 -9.00 26.05 -17.82
N GLY A 21 -8.54 25.22 -18.76
CA GLY A 21 -8.35 25.59 -20.17
C GLY A 21 -6.90 25.93 -20.55
N ASP A 22 -6.03 26.20 -19.57
CA ASP A 22 -4.59 26.39 -19.83
C ASP A 22 -3.88 25.03 -19.95
N SER A 23 -2.82 24.95 -20.75
CA SER A 23 -1.91 23.79 -20.76
C SER A 23 -0.75 24.00 -19.77
N PRO A 24 -0.23 22.93 -19.13
CA PRO A 24 0.98 23.06 -18.33
C PRO A 24 2.16 23.45 -19.23
N PRO A 25 3.05 24.36 -18.81
CA PRO A 25 4.24 24.77 -19.56
C PRO A 25 5.12 23.59 -20.01
N GLU A 26 5.17 22.55 -19.20
CA GLU A 26 5.92 21.31 -19.42
C GLU A 26 5.34 20.46 -20.57
N ALA A 27 4.10 20.71 -21.02
CA ALA A 27 3.50 20.01 -22.17
C ALA A 27 4.28 20.21 -23.48
N SER A 28 5.14 21.23 -23.54
CA SER A 28 6.04 21.46 -24.67
C SER A 28 7.24 20.50 -24.73
N SER A 29 7.55 19.84 -23.61
CA SER A 29 8.75 19.00 -23.43
C SER A 29 8.45 17.59 -22.92
N HIS A 30 7.20 17.33 -22.53
CA HIS A 30 6.76 16.05 -21.97
C HIS A 30 5.46 15.61 -22.63
N GLU A 31 5.31 14.29 -22.77
CA GLU A 31 4.08 13.70 -23.27
C GLU A 31 2.99 13.65 -22.20
N MET A 32 1.74 13.83 -22.64
CA MET A 32 0.58 13.66 -21.77
C MET A 32 0.29 12.18 -21.58
N ALA A 33 0.33 11.71 -20.33
CA ALA A 33 -0.06 10.35 -19.98
C ALA A 33 -1.52 10.27 -19.51
N PHE A 34 -2.09 9.07 -19.59
CA PHE A 34 -3.42 8.79 -19.07
C PHE A 34 -3.44 8.74 -17.53
N PRO A 35 -4.57 9.05 -16.86
CA PRO A 35 -4.70 9.00 -15.39
C PRO A 35 -4.31 7.65 -14.75
N GLU A 36 -4.47 6.55 -15.49
CA GLU A 36 -4.13 5.19 -15.09
C GLU A 36 -2.61 5.04 -14.90
N ALA A 37 -1.79 5.69 -15.74
CA ALA A 37 -0.33 5.68 -15.58
C ALA A 37 0.08 6.35 -14.26
N TYR A 38 -0.57 7.44 -13.87
CA TYR A 38 -0.35 8.07 -12.56
C TYR A 38 -0.80 7.14 -11.41
N THR A 39 -1.94 6.46 -11.57
CA THR A 39 -2.45 5.50 -10.59
C THR A 39 -1.49 4.33 -10.39
N LEU A 40 -0.95 3.80 -11.48
CA LEU A 40 0.07 2.75 -11.44
C LEU A 40 1.35 3.25 -10.77
N HIS A 41 1.81 4.45 -11.12
CA HIS A 41 3.01 5.07 -10.53
C HIS A 41 2.89 5.22 -9.01
N ARG A 42 1.77 5.74 -8.50
CA ARG A 42 1.56 5.88 -7.04
C ARG A 42 1.47 4.52 -6.34
N ILE A 43 0.88 3.50 -6.98
CA ILE A 43 0.82 2.13 -6.46
C ILE A 43 2.23 1.57 -6.34
N LEU A 44 3.05 1.72 -7.39
CA LEU A 44 4.44 1.28 -7.40
C LEU A 44 5.28 1.93 -6.30
N HIS A 45 5.00 3.21 -6.01
CA HIS A 45 5.63 3.92 -4.91
C HIS A 45 4.98 3.67 -3.53
N GLY A 46 3.93 2.86 -3.41
CA GLY A 46 3.25 2.62 -2.14
C GLY A 46 2.55 3.86 -1.54
N VAL A 47 2.09 4.78 -2.40
CA VAL A 47 1.50 6.06 -1.98
C VAL A 47 -0.03 6.00 -2.08
N PRO A 48 -0.75 5.91 -0.93
CA PRO A 48 -2.20 5.92 -0.92
C PRO A 48 -2.76 7.30 -1.29
N GLU A 49 -3.84 7.30 -2.07
CA GLU A 49 -4.55 8.52 -2.47
C GLU A 49 -6.06 8.30 -2.62
N GLY A 50 -6.84 9.27 -2.15
CA GLY A 50 -8.28 9.29 -2.37
C GLY A 50 -9.07 8.35 -1.44
N HIS A 51 -10.37 8.27 -1.71
CA HIS A 51 -11.33 7.57 -0.85
C HIS A 51 -11.21 6.04 -0.94
N THR A 52 -10.69 5.51 -2.04
CA THR A 52 -10.51 4.07 -2.25
C THR A 52 -9.42 3.52 -1.32
N ASP A 53 -8.27 4.20 -1.26
CA ASP A 53 -7.15 3.78 -0.41
C ASP A 53 -7.32 4.22 1.05
N MET A 54 -8.02 5.33 1.27
CA MET A 54 -8.30 5.88 2.59
C MET A 54 -9.80 6.11 2.79
N PRO A 55 -10.59 5.05 2.99
CA PRO A 55 -12.03 5.17 3.18
C PRO A 55 -12.36 6.04 4.39
N ALA A 56 -13.30 6.97 4.21
CA ALA A 56 -13.74 7.87 5.25
C ALA A 56 -14.24 7.08 6.48
N MET A 57 -13.94 7.59 7.68
CA MET A 57 -14.31 7.00 8.96
C MET A 57 -13.70 5.62 9.29
N GLN A 58 -12.92 5.02 8.38
CA GLN A 58 -12.28 3.71 8.57
C GLN A 58 -10.76 3.80 8.54
N ALA A 59 -10.20 4.61 7.63
CA ALA A 59 -8.77 4.77 7.49
C ALA A 59 -8.16 5.47 8.71
N PHE A 60 -7.14 4.85 9.31
CA PHE A 60 -6.37 5.44 10.39
C PHE A 60 -5.10 6.10 9.82
N PRO A 61 -4.74 7.35 10.20
CA PRO A 61 -3.65 8.07 9.55
C PRO A 61 -2.31 7.33 9.47
N MET A 62 -1.90 6.63 10.53
CA MET A 62 -0.64 5.87 10.53
C MET A 62 -0.76 4.52 9.83
N ASP A 63 -1.95 3.92 9.79
CA ASP A 63 -2.19 2.74 8.92
C ASP A 63 -2.02 3.17 7.44
N SER A 64 -2.39 4.41 7.10
CA SER A 64 -2.23 5.00 5.76
C SER A 64 -0.87 5.67 5.50
N ASN A 65 0.13 5.45 6.36
CA ASN A 65 1.50 6.00 6.22
C ASN A 65 1.58 7.54 6.23
N LEU A 66 0.58 8.25 6.77
CA LEU A 66 0.61 9.72 6.84
C LEU A 66 1.68 10.25 7.81
N ASP A 67 2.14 9.43 8.75
CA ASP A 67 3.33 9.72 9.56
C ASP A 67 4.60 9.75 8.72
N PHE A 68 4.77 8.81 7.78
CA PHE A 68 5.94 8.75 6.91
C PHE A 68 5.88 9.79 5.78
N MET A 69 4.69 10.14 5.31
CA MET A 69 4.48 11.10 4.22
C MET A 69 4.43 12.58 4.68
N GLY A 70 4.72 12.86 5.94
CA GLY A 70 4.67 14.22 6.51
C GLY A 70 3.25 14.80 6.66
N GLY A 71 2.22 13.94 6.69
CA GLY A 71 0.82 14.31 6.91
C GLY A 71 0.44 14.48 8.39
N LEU A 72 1.31 14.09 9.32
CA LEU A 72 1.14 14.27 10.76
C LEU A 72 2.22 15.18 11.33
N ASP A 73 1.82 16.10 12.19
CA ASP A 73 2.72 16.92 13.00
C ASP A 73 2.30 16.78 14.45
N PHE A 74 3.21 16.28 15.28
CA PHE A 74 2.98 16.05 16.71
C PHE A 74 3.30 17.28 17.57
N ARG A 75 3.82 18.35 16.97
CA ARG A 75 4.18 19.61 17.65
C ARG A 75 3.15 20.73 17.43
N LYS A 76 2.17 20.53 16.55
CA LYS A 76 1.10 21.51 16.31
C LYS A 76 0.07 21.53 17.44
N GLY A 77 -0.72 22.61 17.50
CA GLY A 77 -1.83 22.75 18.44
C GLY A 77 -2.98 21.74 18.21
N CYS A 78 -4.04 21.90 18.99
CA CYS A 78 -5.15 20.93 19.01
C CYS A 78 -5.89 20.81 17.67
N TYR A 79 -6.15 19.57 17.25
CA TYR A 79 -6.97 19.25 16.07
C TYR A 79 -7.87 18.04 16.34
N VAL A 80 -8.93 17.87 15.54
CA VAL A 80 -9.89 16.77 15.70
C VAL A 80 -9.20 15.41 15.51
N GLY A 81 -9.38 14.50 16.46
CA GLY A 81 -8.77 13.16 16.43
C GLY A 81 -7.31 13.10 16.90
N GLN A 82 -6.75 14.20 17.41
CA GLN A 82 -5.37 14.26 17.91
C GLN A 82 -5.11 13.26 19.04
N GLU A 83 -6.01 13.14 20.02
CA GLU A 83 -5.78 12.32 21.21
C GLU A 83 -5.47 10.86 20.84
N LEU A 84 -6.30 10.26 19.97
CA LEU A 84 -6.09 8.90 19.49
C LEU A 84 -4.80 8.79 18.68
N THR A 85 -4.52 9.75 17.81
CA THR A 85 -3.31 9.78 16.97
C THR A 85 -2.05 9.81 17.85
N VAL A 86 -1.97 10.77 18.77
CA VAL A 86 -0.83 10.96 19.67
C VAL A 86 -0.65 9.76 20.60
N ARG A 87 -1.75 9.22 21.15
CA ARG A 87 -1.71 8.02 21.99
C ARG A 87 -1.12 6.83 21.24
N THR A 88 -1.54 6.60 20.01
CA THR A 88 -1.05 5.47 19.21
C THR A 88 0.42 5.67 18.83
N TYR A 89 0.81 6.90 18.48
CA TYR A 89 2.20 7.25 18.19
C TYR A 89 3.13 6.97 19.38
N HIS A 90 2.82 7.49 20.57
CA HIS A 90 3.67 7.29 21.75
C HIS A 90 3.65 5.87 22.32
N LYS A 91 2.55 5.13 22.13
CA LYS A 91 2.51 3.72 22.54
C LYS A 91 3.30 2.81 21.58
N GLY A 92 3.65 3.30 20.38
CA GLY A 92 4.41 2.54 19.38
C GLY A 92 3.64 1.36 18.77
N VAL A 93 2.33 1.27 18.95
CA VAL A 93 1.54 0.10 18.52
C VAL A 93 0.89 0.38 17.17
N ILE A 94 1.68 0.42 16.10
CA ILE A 94 1.17 0.35 14.73
C ILE A 94 1.16 -1.11 14.32
N ARG A 95 -0.04 -1.65 14.08
CA ARG A 95 -0.22 -3.09 13.78
C ARG A 95 -0.42 -3.37 12.31
N LYS A 96 -0.85 -2.37 11.54
CA LYS A 96 -1.17 -2.49 10.13
C LYS A 96 -0.63 -1.28 9.39
N ARG A 97 -0.23 -1.49 8.13
CA ARG A 97 0.11 -0.40 7.20
C ARG A 97 -0.38 -0.74 5.80
N ILE A 98 -0.58 0.29 4.99
CA ILE A 98 -0.77 0.13 3.56
C ILE A 98 0.58 -0.21 2.94
N LEU A 99 0.68 -1.37 2.30
CA LEU A 99 1.82 -1.77 1.49
C LEU A 99 1.39 -1.92 0.03
N PRO A 100 2.29 -1.64 -0.92
CA PRO A 100 2.09 -2.04 -2.29
C PRO A 100 2.21 -3.56 -2.46
N VAL A 101 1.39 -4.11 -3.35
CA VAL A 101 1.25 -5.55 -3.56
C VAL A 101 1.24 -5.92 -5.05
N VAL A 102 1.71 -7.12 -5.35
CA VAL A 102 1.58 -7.81 -6.63
C VAL A 102 0.63 -8.98 -6.42
N ILE A 103 -0.41 -9.05 -7.24
CA ILE A 103 -1.37 -10.14 -7.28
C ILE A 103 -0.95 -11.05 -8.44
N HIS A 104 -0.83 -12.34 -8.18
CA HIS A 104 -0.39 -13.31 -9.18
C HIS A 104 -1.24 -14.58 -9.15
N PRO A 105 -1.32 -15.32 -10.27
CA PRO A 105 -2.09 -16.55 -10.34
C PRO A 105 -1.65 -17.57 -9.27
N PRO A 106 -2.57 -18.46 -8.84
CA PRO A 106 -2.26 -19.55 -7.92
C PRO A 106 -1.04 -20.34 -8.40
N ASN A 107 -0.22 -20.82 -7.45
CA ASN A 107 0.97 -21.64 -7.70
C ASN A 107 2.04 -21.02 -8.61
N SER A 108 1.92 -19.74 -8.95
CA SER A 108 3.03 -19.00 -9.55
C SER A 108 3.99 -18.61 -8.43
N PRO A 109 5.30 -18.85 -8.58
CA PRO A 109 6.26 -18.34 -7.61
C PRO A 109 6.12 -16.81 -7.53
N PRO A 110 6.38 -16.20 -6.37
CA PRO A 110 6.52 -14.76 -6.27
C PRO A 110 7.46 -14.28 -7.37
N SER A 111 6.94 -13.51 -8.33
CA SER A 111 7.78 -12.94 -9.38
C SER A 111 8.64 -11.86 -8.76
N GLU A 112 9.96 -11.98 -8.84
CA GLU A 112 10.88 -10.91 -8.45
C GLU A 112 10.67 -9.64 -9.30
N ALA A 113 10.17 -9.81 -10.53
CA ALA A 113 9.84 -8.71 -11.42
C ALA A 113 8.43 -8.19 -11.12
N ILE A 114 8.34 -6.92 -10.70
CA ILE A 114 7.09 -6.17 -10.57
C ILE A 114 6.68 -5.71 -11.97
N VAL A 115 5.93 -6.56 -12.68
CA VAL A 115 5.49 -6.28 -14.05
C VAL A 115 3.98 -6.08 -14.08
N PRO A 116 3.50 -4.87 -14.46
CA PRO A 116 2.09 -4.67 -14.75
C PRO A 116 1.64 -5.61 -15.88
N SER A 117 0.51 -6.28 -15.70
CA SER A 117 -0.07 -7.16 -16.71
C SER A 117 -1.50 -6.73 -17.02
N ASP A 118 -1.76 -6.43 -18.30
CA ASP A 118 -3.08 -6.06 -18.79
C ASP A 118 -4.06 -7.25 -18.82
N ASP A 119 -3.53 -8.47 -18.79
CA ASP A 119 -4.34 -9.70 -18.78
C ASP A 119 -4.84 -10.08 -17.37
N MET A 120 -4.44 -9.32 -16.34
CA MET A 120 -4.90 -9.55 -14.98
C MET A 120 -6.32 -9.00 -14.78
N PRO A 121 -7.20 -9.75 -14.08
CA PRO A 121 -8.53 -9.26 -13.78
C PRO A 121 -8.47 -8.05 -12.84
N VAL A 122 -9.49 -7.20 -12.94
CA VAL A 122 -9.69 -6.09 -12.01
C VAL A 122 -10.31 -6.65 -10.74
N PHE A 123 -9.72 -6.34 -9.59
CA PHE A 123 -10.20 -6.81 -8.29
C PHE A 123 -10.93 -5.68 -7.54
N THR A 124 -12.09 -6.02 -6.98
CA THR A 124 -12.90 -5.08 -6.21
C THR A 124 -12.19 -4.68 -4.89
N PRO A 125 -12.15 -3.38 -4.54
CA PRO A 125 -11.71 -2.92 -3.24
C PRO A 125 -12.43 -3.60 -2.07
N GLY A 126 -11.70 -3.91 -1.00
CA GLY A 126 -12.23 -4.48 0.24
C GLY A 126 -12.16 -6.00 0.35
N LEU A 127 -11.65 -6.70 -0.67
CA LEU A 127 -11.37 -8.14 -0.61
C LEU A 127 -10.41 -8.47 0.55
N ASP A 128 -10.65 -9.60 1.19
CA ASP A 128 -9.82 -10.09 2.28
C ASP A 128 -8.53 -10.70 1.76
N ILE A 129 -7.40 -10.27 2.33
CA ILE A 129 -6.11 -10.89 2.14
C ILE A 129 -5.78 -11.67 3.41
N ARG A 130 -5.55 -12.98 3.28
CA ARG A 130 -5.31 -13.89 4.41
C ARG A 130 -3.84 -14.31 4.42
N GLY A 131 -3.28 -14.42 5.62
CA GLY A 131 -2.00 -15.09 5.82
C GLY A 131 -2.20 -16.61 5.86
N VAL A 132 -1.43 -17.32 5.07
CA VAL A 132 -1.39 -18.78 4.99
C VAL A 132 -0.03 -19.23 5.53
N THR A 133 -0.04 -19.98 6.61
CA THR A 133 1.17 -20.53 7.23
C THR A 133 1.84 -21.51 6.26
N ILE A 134 3.14 -21.36 6.07
CA ILE A 134 3.94 -22.29 5.24
C ILE A 134 4.44 -23.39 6.16
N GLU A 135 4.02 -24.63 5.90
CA GLU A 135 4.42 -25.78 6.71
C GLU A 135 5.95 -25.98 6.64
N SER A 136 6.60 -25.96 7.80
CA SER A 136 8.02 -26.33 7.91
C SER A 136 8.15 -27.85 7.95
N THR A 137 9.22 -28.36 7.33
CA THR A 137 9.61 -29.77 7.46
C THR A 137 10.08 -30.12 8.88
N ASP A 138 10.42 -29.12 9.69
CA ASP A 138 10.81 -29.26 11.09
C ASP A 138 9.60 -29.05 12.01
N ALA A 139 9.18 -30.12 12.70
CA ALA A 139 7.98 -30.13 13.55
C ALA A 139 8.14 -29.33 14.85
N ASP A 140 9.37 -29.01 15.26
CA ASP A 140 9.65 -28.32 16.54
C ASP A 140 9.71 -26.78 16.38
N THR A 141 9.65 -26.27 15.14
CA THR A 141 9.65 -24.82 14.89
C THR A 141 8.27 -24.21 15.17
N PRO A 142 8.16 -23.18 16.04
CA PRO A 142 6.89 -22.49 16.27
C PRO A 142 6.31 -21.89 14.99
N GLN A 143 5.13 -22.36 14.61
CA GLN A 143 4.41 -21.90 13.42
C GLN A 143 3.53 -20.68 13.74
N PRO A 144 3.57 -19.60 12.93
CA PRO A 144 2.69 -18.46 13.11
C PRO A 144 1.23 -18.88 12.90
N ARG A 145 0.35 -18.42 13.77
CA ARG A 145 -1.10 -18.58 13.64
C ARG A 145 -1.70 -17.23 13.28
N PRO A 146 -1.79 -16.87 12.00
CA PRO A 146 -2.22 -15.54 11.59
C PRO A 146 -3.64 -15.26 12.09
N ARG A 147 -3.80 -14.15 12.81
CA ARG A 147 -5.10 -13.68 13.30
C ARG A 147 -5.55 -12.43 12.57
N GLY A 148 -6.74 -12.53 11.99
CA GLY A 148 -7.38 -11.44 11.25
C GLY A 148 -6.79 -11.25 9.86
N ASN A 149 -7.57 -10.58 9.01
CA ASN A 149 -7.27 -10.43 7.60
C ASN A 149 -6.69 -9.04 7.32
N GLY A 150 -5.86 -8.96 6.28
CA GLY A 150 -5.59 -7.73 5.56
C GLY A 150 -6.73 -7.40 4.58
N LYS A 151 -6.65 -6.23 3.95
CA LYS A 151 -7.66 -5.76 3.00
C LYS A 151 -6.99 -5.23 1.73
N LEU A 152 -7.41 -5.71 0.57
CA LEU A 152 -7.09 -5.07 -0.70
C LEU A 152 -7.81 -3.72 -0.76
N LEU A 153 -7.11 -2.64 -1.11
CA LEU A 153 -7.69 -1.29 -1.17
C LEU A 153 -7.92 -0.83 -2.60
N SER A 154 -6.89 -0.91 -3.43
CA SER A 154 -6.97 -0.60 -4.87
C SER A 154 -6.19 -1.62 -5.67
N SER A 155 -6.62 -1.90 -6.90
CA SER A 155 -5.88 -2.75 -7.84
C SER A 155 -5.89 -2.15 -9.26
N SER A 156 -4.81 -2.37 -10.00
CA SER A 156 -4.62 -2.02 -11.41
C SER A 156 -3.52 -2.90 -12.01
N ASN A 157 -3.79 -3.59 -13.12
CA ASN A 157 -2.80 -4.39 -13.88
C ASN A 157 -2.03 -5.42 -13.03
N GLY A 158 -2.72 -6.09 -12.09
CA GLY A 158 -2.10 -7.03 -11.15
C GLY A 158 -1.31 -6.39 -10.01
N LEU A 159 -1.24 -5.06 -9.94
CA LEU A 159 -0.61 -4.30 -8.86
C LEU A 159 -1.67 -3.67 -7.99
N GLY A 160 -1.37 -3.40 -6.72
CA GLY A 160 -2.33 -2.77 -5.84
C GLY A 160 -1.74 -2.20 -4.57
N LEU A 161 -2.62 -1.61 -3.76
CA LEU A 161 -2.32 -1.24 -2.37
C LEU A 161 -3.18 -2.10 -1.47
N ALA A 162 -2.59 -2.63 -0.41
CA ALA A 162 -3.27 -3.45 0.57
C ALA A 162 -2.93 -3.01 2.00
N LEU A 163 -3.93 -3.00 2.88
CA LEU A 163 -3.75 -2.84 4.31
C LEU A 163 -3.36 -4.20 4.90
N LEU A 164 -2.09 -4.39 5.22
CA LEU A 164 -1.56 -5.65 5.78
C LEU A 164 -1.16 -5.48 7.24
N ARG A 165 -1.14 -6.58 7.98
CA ARG A 165 -0.67 -6.63 9.38
C ARG A 165 0.84 -6.78 9.40
N LEU A 166 1.52 -5.90 10.14
CA LEU A 166 2.98 -5.88 10.20
C LEU A 166 3.57 -7.18 10.78
N GLU A 167 2.93 -7.75 11.80
CA GLU A 167 3.30 -9.08 12.34
C GLU A 167 3.29 -10.19 11.27
N GLN A 168 2.29 -10.18 10.37
CA GLN A 168 2.18 -11.18 9.30
C GLN A 168 3.19 -10.91 8.19
N VAL A 169 3.48 -9.63 7.91
CA VAL A 169 4.54 -9.20 7.00
C VAL A 169 5.91 -9.66 7.52
N GLU A 170 6.20 -9.48 8.80
CA GLU A 170 7.45 -9.97 9.43
C GLU A 170 7.56 -11.50 9.36
N ALA A 171 6.45 -12.22 9.60
CA ALA A 171 6.42 -13.68 9.45
C ALA A 171 6.65 -14.14 8.00
N ALA A 172 6.14 -13.38 7.03
CA ALA A 172 6.34 -13.66 5.61
C ALA A 172 7.76 -13.33 5.14
N GLU A 173 8.37 -12.25 5.66
CA GLU A 173 9.81 -11.94 5.46
C GLU A 173 10.72 -13.05 5.98
N GLN A 174 10.30 -13.77 7.04
CA GLN A 174 10.98 -14.95 7.57
C GLN A 174 10.67 -16.26 6.81
N GLY A 175 9.87 -16.21 5.75
CA GLY A 175 9.48 -17.39 4.97
C GLY A 175 8.50 -18.33 5.67
N LYS A 176 7.83 -17.89 6.75
CA LYS A 176 6.89 -18.72 7.54
C LYS A 176 5.43 -18.55 7.12
N LEU A 177 5.14 -17.54 6.30
CA LEU A 177 3.80 -17.15 5.93
C LEU A 177 3.78 -16.63 4.49
N ALA A 178 2.73 -16.94 3.75
CA ALA A 178 2.42 -16.36 2.45
C ALA A 178 1.06 -15.65 2.50
N PHE A 179 0.82 -14.69 1.61
CA PHE A 179 -0.49 -14.05 1.51
C PHE A 179 -1.28 -14.58 0.32
N SER A 180 -2.58 -14.76 0.52
CA SER A 180 -3.50 -15.16 -0.53
C SER A 180 -4.84 -14.43 -0.42
N MET A 181 -5.57 -14.37 -1.52
CA MET A 181 -6.91 -13.78 -1.57
C MET A 181 -7.82 -14.52 -2.55
N GLU A 182 -9.11 -14.54 -2.26
CA GLU A 182 -10.12 -15.07 -3.18
C GLU A 182 -10.44 -14.01 -4.25
N GLY A 183 -10.49 -14.44 -5.51
CA GLY A 183 -10.90 -13.56 -6.61
C GLY A 183 -12.38 -13.22 -6.53
N ASP A 184 -12.76 -12.08 -7.10
CA ASP A 184 -14.14 -11.55 -7.01
C ASP A 184 -15.14 -12.52 -7.65
N GLY A 185 -15.94 -13.21 -6.83
CA GLY A 185 -16.92 -14.20 -7.29
C GLY A 185 -16.32 -15.49 -7.89
N THR A 186 -15.01 -15.71 -7.75
CA THR A 186 -14.34 -16.92 -8.24
C THR A 186 -13.75 -17.72 -7.08
N GLU A 187 -13.85 -19.05 -7.09
CA GLU A 187 -13.14 -19.93 -6.13
C GLU A 187 -11.62 -19.97 -6.38
N THR A 188 -11.08 -19.08 -7.22
CA THR A 188 -9.65 -19.00 -7.51
C THR A 188 -8.93 -18.27 -6.40
N ASN A 189 -7.95 -18.94 -5.79
CA ASN A 189 -7.10 -18.35 -4.75
C ASN A 189 -5.84 -17.74 -5.36
N TRP A 190 -5.78 -16.42 -5.40
CA TRP A 190 -4.66 -15.66 -5.93
C TRP A 190 -3.57 -15.51 -4.89
N GLY A 191 -2.32 -15.61 -5.31
CA GLY A 191 -1.18 -15.28 -4.46
C GLY A 191 -0.99 -13.77 -4.39
N VAL A 192 -0.56 -13.28 -3.23
CA VAL A 192 -0.27 -11.87 -3.00
C VAL A 192 1.15 -11.73 -2.48
N SER A 193 1.98 -11.05 -3.24
CA SER A 193 3.33 -10.62 -2.84
C SER A 193 3.31 -9.13 -2.50
N TYR A 194 4.27 -8.65 -1.72
CA TYR A 194 4.34 -7.25 -1.29
C TYR A 194 5.80 -6.79 -1.24
N TRP A 195 5.99 -5.48 -1.16
CA TRP A 195 7.30 -4.91 -0.86
C TRP A 195 7.17 -3.69 0.04
N ARG A 196 8.24 -3.38 0.78
CA ARG A 196 8.33 -2.12 1.53
C ARG A 196 8.83 -1.02 0.59
N PRO A 197 8.14 0.12 0.48
CA PRO A 197 8.66 1.24 -0.30
C PRO A 197 10.00 1.72 0.25
N GLU A 198 10.97 1.99 -0.62
CA GLU A 198 12.34 2.39 -0.23
C GLU A 198 12.40 3.66 0.63
N TRP A 199 11.40 4.54 0.47
CA TRP A 199 11.31 5.81 1.21
C TRP A 199 10.75 5.66 2.62
N TRP A 200 10.30 4.46 3.01
CA TRP A 200 9.98 4.22 4.41
C TRP A 200 11.23 4.42 5.27
N PRO A 201 11.09 4.98 6.48
CA PRO A 201 12.22 5.10 7.38
C PRO A 201 12.79 3.72 7.64
N GLN A 202 14.12 3.59 7.48
CA GLN A 202 14.82 2.40 7.88
C GLN A 202 14.69 2.29 9.40
N ILE A 203 14.14 1.17 9.87
CA ILE A 203 14.11 0.89 11.29
C ILE A 203 15.54 0.49 11.63
N GLU A 204 16.32 1.41 12.20
CA GLU A 204 17.57 1.05 12.86
C GLU A 204 17.18 0.16 14.06
N GLU A 205 17.63 -1.11 14.03
CA GLU A 205 17.50 -2.04 15.16
C GLU A 205 18.27 -1.59 16.40
#